data_AF-A0AAV5DFM1-F1
#
_entry.id   AF-A0AAV5DFM1-F1
#
_cell.length_a   1.000
_cell.length_b   1.000
_cell.length_c   1.000
_cell.angle_alpha   90.00
_cell.angle_beta   90.00
_cell.angle_gamma   90.00
#
_symmetry.space_group_name_H-M   'P 1'
#
loop_
_entity.id
_entity.type
_entity.pdbx_description
1 polymer ?
#
loop_
_entity_poly.entity_id
_entity_poly.type
_entity_poly.pdbx_seq_one_letter_code
_entity_poly.pdbx_strand_id
1 'polypeptide(L)'
;MDTEKMDSQKKTAPAEARGAAPPVSKAAGGGGGRKHLSSIANHVLQQCSLALDRSVSDLIADFELGLKTAAVDNYSRRLVEFCSLQALQIITSRDLGDKISDGSISRFTFDMMLAWETPTPSDQQITMESIAKEREDRKEPLGENEAVMGDDTSLFYSDIMPLLVNEEPTIGEDAYVWFGSVFPLACDLVNARFTFEALTTTTASRLHYPAYDRFLKEMDKSFKSLQNLPTPTGIDFAEDEFILHMEGTAGTQRVVRHIGTSSWPGRLTLTNKALYFEASGTISYESAFKVGTSGSGVPGDDQLNEA
;
A
#
# COMPACT_ATOMS: atom_id res chain seq x y z
N MET A 1 -17.79 100.61 -24.27
CA MET A 1 -17.21 99.84 -25.39
C MET A 1 -16.82 98.53 -24.75
N ASP A 2 -17.81 97.68 -24.48
CA ASP A 2 -17.64 96.58 -23.53
C ASP A 2 -18.60 95.47 -23.96
N THR A 3 -18.06 94.48 -24.66
CA THR A 3 -18.75 93.23 -24.97
C THR A 3 -17.71 92.15 -25.24
N GLU A 4 -17.30 91.44 -24.18
CA GLU A 4 -16.82 90.07 -24.31
C GLU A 4 -18.04 89.14 -24.25
N LYS A 5 -18.27 88.43 -25.35
CA LYS A 5 -19.14 87.26 -25.45
C LYS A 5 -18.49 86.32 -26.43
N MET A 6 -18.09 85.14 -25.98
CA MET A 6 -18.15 83.94 -26.81
C MET A 6 -18.29 82.74 -25.89
N ASP A 7 -19.47 82.13 -26.00
CA ASP A 7 -19.80 80.85 -25.38
C ASP A 7 -19.91 79.80 -26.49
N SER A 8 -19.31 78.65 -26.21
CA SER A 8 -19.65 77.29 -26.65
C SER A 8 -19.81 76.95 -28.13
N GLN A 9 -18.92 76.07 -28.64
CA GLN A 9 -19.39 74.78 -29.15
C GLN A 9 -18.38 73.64 -29.00
N LYS A 10 -18.93 72.44 -28.86
CA LYS A 10 -18.48 71.26 -28.11
C LYS A 10 -18.35 70.05 -29.03
N LYS A 11 -17.28 69.27 -28.90
CA LYS A 11 -17.10 67.81 -29.18
C LYS A 11 -15.60 67.57 -29.44
N THR A 12 -14.85 66.78 -28.68
CA THR A 12 -15.01 65.34 -28.38
C THR A 12 -14.21 64.93 -27.13
N ALA A 13 -14.74 64.00 -26.35
CA ALA A 13 -14.07 63.23 -25.27
C ALA A 13 -13.52 61.89 -25.85
N PRO A 14 -12.79 61.01 -25.11
CA PRO A 14 -12.53 60.98 -23.66
C PRO A 14 -11.03 60.83 -23.28
N ALA A 15 -10.56 61.54 -22.25
CA ALA A 15 -10.44 61.10 -20.85
C ALA A 15 -9.33 60.06 -20.60
N GLU A 16 -8.11 60.55 -20.40
CA GLU A 16 -7.04 59.87 -19.68
C GLU A 16 -7.44 59.73 -18.20
N ALA A 17 -7.69 58.50 -17.76
CA ALA A 17 -7.69 58.16 -16.34
C ALA A 17 -6.29 57.69 -15.95
N ARG A 18 -5.54 58.56 -15.26
CA ARG A 18 -4.34 58.19 -14.51
C ARG A 18 -4.72 57.17 -13.44
N GLY A 19 -4.43 55.90 -13.69
CA GLY A 19 -4.48 54.84 -12.69
C GLY A 19 -3.31 54.99 -11.73
N ALA A 20 -3.60 55.38 -10.49
CA ALA A 20 -2.67 55.29 -9.38
C ALA A 20 -2.34 53.81 -9.12
N ALA A 21 -1.04 53.51 -9.08
CA ALA A 21 -0.53 52.18 -8.72
C ALA A 21 -1.00 51.80 -7.30
N PRO A 22 -1.47 50.57 -7.08
CA PRO A 22 -1.75 50.11 -5.73
C PRO A 22 -0.43 49.90 -4.98
N PRO A 23 -0.42 50.06 -3.64
CA PRO A 23 0.79 49.87 -2.86
C PRO A 23 1.20 48.40 -2.94
N VAL A 24 2.49 48.19 -3.20
CA VAL A 24 3.17 46.90 -3.06
C VAL A 24 2.89 46.40 -1.64
N SER A 25 1.95 45.47 -1.52
CA SER A 25 1.76 44.71 -0.30
C SER A 25 3.01 43.87 -0.10
N LYS A 26 3.79 44.25 0.92
CA LYS A 26 4.82 43.40 1.50
C LYS A 26 4.19 42.02 1.73
N ALA A 27 4.64 41.03 0.95
CA ALA A 27 4.41 39.63 1.24
C ALA A 27 4.99 39.37 2.65
N ALA A 28 4.10 39.27 3.63
CA ALA A 28 4.44 38.78 4.95
C ALA A 28 4.93 37.33 4.76
N GLY A 29 6.14 37.08 5.25
CA GLY A 29 6.82 35.80 5.09
C GLY A 29 6.03 34.65 5.71
N GLY A 30 5.84 33.61 4.90
CA GLY A 30 5.32 32.30 5.27
C GLY A 30 5.72 31.31 4.18
N GLY A 31 7.02 31.09 4.02
CA GLY A 31 7.59 30.35 2.89
C GLY A 31 8.86 29.59 3.25
N GLY A 32 8.90 29.01 4.46
CA GLY A 32 10.05 28.27 4.99
C GLY A 32 10.01 26.77 4.68
N GLY A 33 8.85 26.11 4.76
CA GLY A 33 8.77 24.64 4.83
C GLY A 33 9.13 23.88 3.55
N ARG A 34 8.75 24.39 2.37
CA ARG A 34 8.96 23.67 1.10
C ARG A 34 10.40 23.63 0.58
N LYS A 35 11.30 24.47 1.10
CA LYS A 35 12.64 24.65 0.52
C LYS A 35 13.59 23.47 0.79
N HIS A 36 13.14 22.46 1.54
CA HIS A 36 13.95 21.34 2.01
C HIS A 36 13.37 19.96 1.66
N LEU A 37 12.36 19.89 0.79
CA LEU A 37 11.77 18.61 0.36
C LEU A 37 12.49 18.04 -0.86
N SER A 38 12.68 16.72 -0.90
CA SER A 38 13.17 16.01 -2.09
C SER A 38 12.17 16.10 -3.26
N SER A 39 12.62 15.76 -4.48
CA SER A 39 11.73 15.75 -5.64
C SER A 39 10.59 14.75 -5.47
N ILE A 40 10.88 13.57 -4.91
CA ILE A 40 9.90 12.53 -4.63
C ILE A 40 8.91 12.95 -3.55
N ALA A 41 9.36 13.61 -2.47
CA ALA A 41 8.46 14.13 -1.45
C ALA A 41 7.51 15.19 -2.02
N ASN A 42 8.01 16.11 -2.85
CA ASN A 42 7.14 17.08 -3.53
C ASN A 42 6.12 16.40 -4.45
N HIS A 43 6.53 15.35 -5.18
CA HIS A 43 5.64 14.57 -6.02
C HIS A 43 4.51 13.90 -5.22
N VAL A 44 4.85 13.23 -4.11
CA VAL A 44 3.87 12.60 -3.21
C VAL A 44 2.90 13.62 -2.64
N LEU A 45 3.37 14.80 -2.22
CA LEU A 45 2.50 15.87 -1.73
C LEU A 45 1.50 16.34 -2.79
N GLN A 46 1.93 16.46 -4.05
CA GLN A 46 1.05 16.80 -5.17
C GLN A 46 0.01 15.69 -5.41
N GLN A 47 0.43 14.42 -5.40
CA GLN A 47 -0.49 13.29 -5.55
C GLN A 47 -1.50 13.21 -4.38
N CYS A 48 -1.06 13.47 -3.14
CA CYS A 48 -1.96 13.56 -1.98
C CYS A 48 -2.97 14.70 -2.14
N SER A 49 -2.50 15.87 -2.61
CA SER A 49 -3.35 17.02 -2.91
C SER A 49 -4.43 16.70 -3.95
N LEU A 50 -4.07 16.00 -5.02
CA LEU A 50 -5.01 15.54 -6.03
C LEU A 50 -6.01 14.51 -5.47
N ALA A 51 -5.53 13.55 -4.68
CA ALA A 51 -6.39 12.53 -4.07
C ALA A 51 -7.40 13.10 -3.06
N LEU A 52 -7.03 14.19 -2.38
CA LEU A 52 -7.85 14.84 -1.35
C LEU A 52 -8.73 15.98 -1.90
N ASP A 53 -8.59 16.33 -3.18
CA ASP A 53 -9.21 17.51 -3.80
C ASP A 53 -8.97 18.80 -2.98
N ARG A 54 -7.73 18.99 -2.53
CA ARG A 54 -7.27 20.15 -1.73
C ARG A 54 -5.99 20.72 -2.29
N SER A 55 -5.71 22.00 -2.04
CA SER A 55 -4.42 22.55 -2.45
C SER A 55 -3.29 22.03 -1.54
N VAL A 56 -2.08 21.89 -2.11
CA VAL A 56 -0.87 21.54 -1.33
C VAL A 56 -0.63 22.55 -0.20
N SER A 57 -0.93 23.82 -0.42
CA SER A 57 -0.78 24.88 0.58
C SER A 57 -1.72 24.68 1.78
N ASP A 58 -2.97 24.27 1.52
CA ASP A 58 -3.94 24.01 2.59
C ASP A 58 -3.52 22.79 3.42
N LEU A 59 -3.02 21.73 2.77
CA LEU A 59 -2.49 20.55 3.46
C LEU A 59 -1.30 20.88 4.37
N ILE A 60 -0.39 21.74 3.89
CA ILE A 60 0.75 22.21 4.71
C ILE A 60 0.24 23.08 5.86
N ALA A 61 -0.72 23.96 5.63
CA ALA A 61 -1.28 24.81 6.67
C ALA A 61 -1.98 23.98 7.76
N ASP A 62 -2.75 22.95 7.38
CA ASP A 62 -3.39 22.02 8.31
C ASP A 62 -2.35 21.26 9.15
N PHE A 63 -1.28 20.79 8.51
CA PHE A 63 -0.15 20.14 9.19
C PHE A 63 0.54 21.08 10.18
N GLU A 64 0.89 22.29 9.76
CA GLU A 64 1.58 23.28 10.57
C GLU A 64 0.72 23.78 11.74
N LEU A 65 -0.61 23.86 11.56
CA LEU A 65 -1.56 24.18 12.64
C LEU A 65 -1.54 23.11 13.74
N GLY A 66 -1.35 21.84 13.37
CA GLY A 66 -1.18 20.72 14.30
C GLY A 66 0.18 20.70 15.02
N LEU A 67 1.20 21.35 14.44
CA LEU A 67 2.58 21.36 14.90
C LEU A 67 2.78 22.41 16.01
N LYS A 68 2.30 22.13 17.23
CA LYS A 68 2.46 23.05 18.37
C LYS A 68 3.94 23.23 18.76
N THR A 69 4.54 24.32 18.27
CA THR A 69 5.74 25.02 18.81
C THR A 69 6.87 24.15 19.37
N ALA A 70 7.38 23.20 18.59
CA ALA A 70 8.71 22.65 18.80
C ALA A 70 9.45 22.70 17.46
N ALA A 71 10.75 23.00 17.49
CA ALA A 71 11.60 22.73 16.34
C ALA A 71 11.55 21.21 16.10
N VAL A 72 10.77 20.79 15.11
CA VAL A 72 10.62 19.37 14.81
C VAL A 72 11.79 18.98 13.94
N ASP A 73 12.78 18.35 14.57
CA ASP A 73 13.71 17.49 13.86
C ASP A 73 12.86 16.51 13.02
N ASN A 74 13.11 16.45 11.71
CA ASN A 74 12.34 15.68 10.73
C ASN A 74 11.01 16.27 10.24
N TYR A 75 10.86 17.61 10.18
CA TYR A 75 9.68 18.28 9.55
C TYR A 75 9.28 17.64 8.22
N SER A 76 10.23 17.46 7.29
CA SER A 76 9.97 16.89 5.96
C SER A 76 9.36 15.49 6.02
N ARG A 77 9.89 14.62 6.89
CA ARG A 77 9.39 13.26 7.07
C ARG A 77 7.97 13.28 7.68
N ARG A 78 7.75 14.09 8.71
CA ARG A 78 6.44 14.23 9.37
C ARG A 78 5.37 14.78 8.45
N LEU A 79 5.73 15.69 7.55
CA LEU A 79 4.82 16.21 6.54
C LEU A 79 4.42 15.11 5.53
N VAL A 80 5.38 14.28 5.07
CA VAL A 80 5.08 13.11 4.22
C VAL A 80 4.16 12.13 4.94
N GLU A 81 4.43 11.82 6.22
CA GLU A 81 3.57 10.95 7.04
C GLU A 81 2.14 11.48 7.11
N PHE A 82 1.97 12.76 7.44
CA PHE A 82 0.66 13.39 7.57
C PHE A 82 -0.12 13.36 6.24
N CYS A 83 0.51 13.77 5.14
CA CYS A 83 -0.12 13.79 3.82
C CYS A 83 -0.48 12.38 3.35
N SER A 84 0.41 11.40 3.56
CA SER A 84 0.19 10.00 3.19
C SER A 84 -1.00 9.41 3.94
N LEU A 85 -1.08 9.62 5.25
CA LEU A 85 -2.19 9.16 6.09
C LEU A 85 -3.53 9.73 5.63
N GLN A 86 -3.59 11.02 5.33
CA GLN A 86 -4.81 11.65 4.81
C GLN A 86 -5.22 11.06 3.47
N ALA A 87 -4.28 10.93 2.52
CA ALA A 87 -4.56 10.42 1.19
C ALA A 87 -5.04 8.95 1.22
N LEU A 88 -4.40 8.10 2.04
CA LEU A 88 -4.77 6.69 2.17
C LEU A 88 -6.21 6.50 2.65
N GLN A 89 -6.72 7.35 3.53
CA GLN A 89 -8.12 7.26 4.00
C GLN A 89 -9.14 7.38 2.86
N ILE A 90 -8.84 8.20 1.85
CA ILE A 90 -9.74 8.41 0.72
C ILE A 90 -9.58 7.31 -0.34
N ILE A 91 -8.33 6.96 -0.65
CA ILE A 91 -8.01 6.10 -1.80
C ILE A 91 -8.40 4.65 -1.55
N THR A 92 -8.51 4.24 -0.29
CA THR A 92 -8.89 2.87 0.10
C THR A 92 -10.42 2.63 0.01
N SER A 93 -11.21 3.57 -0.53
CA SER A 93 -12.67 3.46 -0.59
C SER A 93 -13.21 3.14 -2.00
N ARG A 94 -13.89 1.99 -2.11
CA ARG A 94 -14.77 1.53 -3.20
C ARG A 94 -14.17 1.04 -4.53
N ASP A 95 -12.98 1.47 -4.93
CA ASP A 95 -12.35 1.13 -6.23
C ASP A 95 -10.92 0.55 -6.10
N LEU A 96 -10.56 0.14 -4.89
CA LEU A 96 -9.21 -0.32 -4.56
C LEU A 96 -8.72 -1.47 -5.46
N GLY A 97 -9.57 -2.45 -5.76
CA GLY A 97 -9.20 -3.58 -6.62
C GLY A 97 -8.84 -3.17 -8.05
N ASP A 98 -9.52 -2.15 -8.59
CA ASP A 98 -9.23 -1.63 -9.93
C ASP A 98 -7.89 -0.87 -9.92
N LYS A 99 -7.66 -0.07 -8.88
CA LYS A 99 -6.40 0.66 -8.65
C LYS A 99 -5.19 -0.26 -8.40
N ILE A 100 -5.41 -1.44 -7.82
CA ILE A 100 -4.36 -2.46 -7.70
C ILE A 100 -4.04 -3.05 -9.08
N SER A 101 -5.08 -3.34 -9.88
CA SER A 101 -4.91 -3.94 -11.19
C SER A 101 -4.17 -3.05 -12.19
N ASP A 102 -4.44 -1.73 -12.17
CA ASP A 102 -3.79 -0.75 -13.04
C ASP A 102 -2.42 -0.28 -12.51
N GLY A 103 -2.04 -0.67 -11.28
CA GLY A 103 -0.78 -0.32 -10.64
C GLY A 103 -0.70 1.13 -10.13
N SER A 104 -1.79 1.89 -10.18
CA SER A 104 -1.82 3.27 -9.69
C SER A 104 -1.61 3.34 -8.18
N ILE A 105 -2.27 2.46 -7.42
CA ILE A 105 -2.08 2.40 -5.96
C ILE A 105 -0.70 1.86 -5.58
N SER A 106 -0.19 0.88 -6.32
CA SER A 106 1.12 0.29 -6.05
C SER A 106 2.21 1.33 -6.29
N ARG A 107 2.15 2.09 -7.38
CA ARG A 107 3.08 3.17 -7.67
C ARG A 107 2.99 4.26 -6.60
N PHE A 108 1.79 4.72 -6.29
CA PHE A 108 1.62 5.81 -5.36
C PHE A 108 2.10 5.46 -3.94
N THR A 109 1.76 4.26 -3.45
CA THR A 109 2.20 3.80 -2.13
C THR A 109 3.70 3.49 -2.08
N PHE A 110 4.30 3.04 -3.18
CA PHE A 110 5.76 2.91 -3.31
C PHE A 110 6.44 4.29 -3.24
N ASP A 111 5.89 5.30 -3.91
CA ASP A 111 6.39 6.67 -3.86
C ASP A 111 6.29 7.27 -2.45
N MET A 112 5.22 6.98 -1.70
CA MET A 112 5.10 7.38 -0.28
C MET A 112 6.23 6.82 0.57
N MET A 113 6.56 5.53 0.39
CA MET A 113 7.68 4.89 1.09
C MET A 113 9.03 5.50 0.72
N LEU A 114 9.27 5.76 -0.58
CA LEU A 114 10.49 6.44 -1.03
C LEU A 114 10.62 7.86 -0.47
N ALA A 115 9.52 8.62 -0.48
CA ALA A 115 9.48 9.97 0.08
C ALA A 115 9.70 9.97 1.60
N TRP A 116 9.25 8.93 2.29
CA TRP A 116 9.50 8.77 3.72
C TRP A 116 10.96 8.40 4.00
N GLU A 117 11.58 7.53 3.20
CA GLU A 117 13.00 7.15 3.33
C GLU A 117 13.93 8.33 3.03
N THR A 118 13.61 9.10 1.98
CA THR A 118 14.41 10.24 1.47
C THR A 118 13.60 11.54 1.44
N PRO A 119 13.22 12.09 2.60
CA PRO A 119 12.33 13.26 2.67
C PRO A 119 13.04 14.56 2.27
N THR A 120 14.37 14.62 2.40
CA THR A 120 15.19 15.77 1.98
C THR A 120 16.14 15.43 0.83
N PRO A 121 16.61 16.42 0.04
CA PRO A 121 17.59 16.18 -1.02
C PRO A 121 18.92 15.60 -0.51
N SER A 122 19.32 15.94 0.71
CA SER A 122 20.53 15.39 1.33
C SER A 122 20.38 13.90 1.61
N ASP A 123 19.23 13.47 2.12
CA ASP A 123 18.95 12.04 2.37
C ASP A 123 18.96 11.26 1.04
N GLN A 124 18.37 11.85 -0.01
CA GLN A 124 18.38 11.25 -1.34
C GLN A 124 19.80 11.04 -1.87
N GLN A 125 20.67 12.02 -1.71
CA GLN A 125 22.07 11.93 -2.13
C GLN A 125 22.84 10.86 -1.34
N ILE A 126 22.67 10.81 -0.01
CA ILE A 126 23.32 9.82 0.87
C ILE A 126 22.90 8.39 0.48
N THR A 127 21.60 8.17 0.23
CA THR A 127 21.09 6.86 -0.19
C THR A 127 21.64 6.45 -1.55
N MET A 128 21.77 7.38 -2.51
CA MET A 128 22.37 7.07 -3.81
C MET A 128 23.86 6.73 -3.69
N GLU A 129 24.60 7.45 -2.85
CA GLU A 129 26.02 7.21 -2.60
C GLU A 129 26.27 5.88 -1.89
N SER A 130 25.45 5.52 -0.90
CA SER A 130 25.58 4.25 -0.17
C SER A 130 25.30 3.05 -1.07
N ILE A 131 24.26 3.13 -1.91
CA ILE A 131 23.93 2.09 -2.89
C ILE A 131 25.05 1.96 -3.94
N ALA A 132 25.59 3.08 -4.42
CA ALA A 132 26.70 3.06 -5.37
C ALA A 132 27.95 2.41 -4.78
N LYS A 133 28.27 2.73 -3.53
CA LYS A 133 29.40 2.14 -2.80
C LYS A 133 29.22 0.64 -2.57
N GLU A 134 28.05 0.19 -2.12
CA GLU A 134 27.76 -1.24 -1.94
C GLU A 134 27.93 -2.03 -3.26
N ARG A 135 27.57 -1.42 -4.39
CA ARG A 135 27.78 -2.02 -5.72
C ARG A 135 29.25 -2.08 -6.12
N GLU A 136 30.04 -1.07 -5.78
CA GLU A 136 31.49 -1.06 -6.05
C GLU A 136 32.20 -2.13 -5.22
N ASP A 137 31.87 -2.22 -3.92
CA ASP A 137 32.38 -3.23 -3.01
C ASP A 137 32.03 -4.66 -3.46
N ARG A 138 30.86 -4.86 -4.11
CA ARG A 138 30.48 -6.15 -4.72
C ARG A 138 31.17 -6.49 -6.04
N LYS A 139 31.84 -5.53 -6.70
CA LYS A 139 32.56 -5.75 -7.97
C LYS A 139 34.01 -6.18 -7.78
N GLU A 140 34.53 -6.22 -6.55
CA GLU A 140 35.79 -6.91 -6.28
C GLU A 140 35.64 -8.41 -6.56
N PRO A 141 36.64 -9.08 -7.15
CA PRO A 141 36.44 -10.34 -7.84
C PRO A 141 36.09 -11.45 -6.85
N LEU A 142 34.81 -11.80 -6.77
CA LEU A 142 34.37 -13.08 -6.26
C LEU A 142 35.03 -14.16 -7.11
N GLY A 143 35.84 -15.00 -6.47
CA GLY A 143 36.58 -16.08 -7.13
C GLY A 143 35.64 -17.01 -7.91
N GLU A 144 36.19 -17.66 -8.93
CA GLU A 144 35.51 -18.47 -9.98
C GLU A 144 34.56 -19.59 -9.50
N ASN A 145 34.31 -19.74 -8.20
CA ASN A 145 33.45 -20.76 -7.60
C ASN A 145 32.11 -20.26 -7.05
N GLU A 146 31.73 -18.98 -7.23
CA GLU A 146 30.41 -18.47 -6.86
C GLU A 146 29.48 -18.24 -8.05
N ALA A 147 29.52 -19.13 -9.04
CA ALA A 147 28.34 -19.43 -9.83
C ALA A 147 27.32 -20.21 -8.97
N VAL A 148 26.94 -19.68 -7.81
CA VAL A 148 25.75 -20.13 -7.10
C VAL A 148 24.60 -19.31 -7.66
N MET A 149 24.24 -19.60 -8.92
CA MET A 149 22.82 -19.60 -9.28
C MET A 149 22.22 -20.74 -8.47
N GLY A 150 22.00 -20.48 -7.18
CA GLY A 150 21.43 -21.45 -6.27
C GLY A 150 20.06 -21.82 -6.77
N ASP A 151 19.80 -23.12 -6.80
CA ASP A 151 18.51 -23.78 -6.98
C ASP A 151 17.40 -23.24 -6.04
N ASP A 152 17.78 -22.36 -5.09
CA ASP A 152 16.93 -21.71 -4.09
C ASP A 152 16.38 -20.33 -4.52
N THR A 153 16.58 -19.90 -5.78
CA THR A 153 15.96 -18.64 -6.26
C THR A 153 14.44 -18.83 -6.31
N SER A 154 13.72 -18.20 -5.37
CA SER A 154 12.27 -18.23 -5.31
C SER A 154 11.67 -17.91 -6.69
N LEU A 155 10.76 -18.77 -7.17
CA LEU A 155 10.03 -18.57 -8.44
C LEU A 155 9.41 -17.17 -8.52
N PHE A 156 9.04 -16.60 -7.37
CA PHE A 156 8.55 -15.24 -7.27
C PHE A 156 9.52 -14.25 -7.91
N TYR A 157 10.82 -14.35 -7.64
CA TYR A 157 11.85 -13.41 -8.11
C TYR A 157 12.42 -13.78 -9.49
N SER A 158 12.44 -15.05 -9.86
CA SER A 158 12.94 -15.50 -11.17
C SER A 158 12.27 -14.78 -12.34
N ASP A 159 10.95 -14.56 -12.27
CA ASP A 159 10.23 -13.87 -13.34
C ASP A 159 10.44 -12.34 -13.32
N ILE A 160 10.82 -11.76 -12.18
CA ILE A 160 10.97 -10.31 -11.99
C ILE A 160 12.41 -9.86 -12.18
N MET A 161 13.40 -10.75 -12.01
CA MET A 161 14.83 -10.47 -12.19
C MET A 161 15.15 -9.68 -13.47
N PRO A 162 14.57 -9.99 -14.65
CA PRO A 162 14.79 -9.19 -15.86
C PRO A 162 14.30 -7.73 -15.75
N LEU A 163 13.30 -7.46 -14.90
CA LEU A 163 12.76 -6.12 -14.65
C LEU A 163 13.59 -5.34 -13.61
N LEU A 164 14.42 -6.03 -12.83
CA LEU A 164 15.31 -5.43 -11.82
C LEU A 164 16.60 -4.84 -12.41
N VAL A 165 16.78 -4.93 -13.73
CA VAL A 165 17.94 -4.40 -14.44
C VAL A 165 17.95 -2.86 -14.46
N ASN A 166 16.78 -2.22 -14.26
CA ASN A 166 16.67 -0.78 -14.22
C ASN A 166 17.13 -0.21 -12.88
N GLU A 167 17.87 0.90 -12.91
CA GLU A 167 18.38 1.64 -11.74
C GLU A 167 17.28 2.43 -11.01
N GLU A 168 16.10 1.83 -10.84
CA GLU A 168 15.02 2.49 -10.12
C GLU A 168 15.32 2.58 -8.62
N PRO A 169 14.82 3.65 -7.94
CA PRO A 169 14.92 3.76 -6.51
C PRO A 169 14.28 2.54 -5.81
N THR A 170 14.98 2.03 -4.81
CA THR A 170 14.52 0.90 -3.99
C THR A 170 14.16 1.38 -2.59
N ILE A 171 13.38 0.57 -1.88
CA ILE A 171 12.92 0.86 -0.52
C ILE A 171 13.66 -0.04 0.49
N GLY A 172 14.06 0.54 1.61
CA GLY A 172 14.64 -0.16 2.76
C GLY A 172 13.59 -0.64 3.77
N GLU A 173 14.04 -1.50 4.69
CA GLU A 173 13.17 -2.15 5.68
C GLU A 173 12.37 -1.13 6.52
N ASP A 174 13.02 -0.09 7.07
CA ASP A 174 12.37 0.87 7.96
C ASP A 174 11.19 1.59 7.32
N ALA A 175 11.32 1.94 6.03
CA ALA A 175 10.26 2.59 5.28
C ALA A 175 9.09 1.63 5.01
N TYR A 176 9.38 0.37 4.71
CA TYR A 176 8.34 -0.65 4.55
C TYR A 176 7.61 -0.95 5.87
N VAL A 177 8.35 -1.07 6.98
CA VAL A 177 7.78 -1.30 8.31
C VAL A 177 6.94 -0.11 8.78
N TRP A 178 7.41 1.12 8.56
CA TRP A 178 6.61 2.33 8.76
C TRP A 178 5.31 2.25 7.95
N PHE A 179 5.40 1.87 6.68
CA PHE A 179 4.24 1.83 5.81
C PHE A 179 3.20 0.78 6.26
N GLY A 180 3.64 -0.38 6.76
CA GLY A 180 2.77 -1.38 7.38
C GLY A 180 1.99 -0.87 8.60
N SER A 181 2.43 0.21 9.24
CA SER A 181 1.66 0.85 10.32
C SER A 181 0.50 1.72 9.82
N VAL A 182 0.56 2.19 8.57
CA VAL A 182 -0.40 3.15 7.99
C VAL A 182 -1.28 2.54 6.90
N PHE A 183 -0.85 1.43 6.27
CA PHE A 183 -1.59 0.75 5.21
C PHE A 183 -1.62 -0.78 5.43
N PRO A 184 -2.58 -1.29 6.23
CA PRO A 184 -2.67 -2.71 6.60
C PRO A 184 -2.89 -3.67 5.43
N LEU A 185 -3.20 -3.16 4.24
CA LEU A 185 -3.33 -3.98 3.03
C LEU A 185 -1.97 -4.53 2.56
N ALA A 186 -0.89 -3.74 2.66
CA ALA A 186 0.43 -4.18 2.22
C ALA A 186 1.07 -5.13 3.23
N CYS A 187 0.98 -4.82 4.52
CA CYS A 187 1.37 -5.70 5.61
C CYS A 187 0.84 -5.17 6.95
N ASP A 188 0.73 -6.06 7.94
CA ASP A 188 0.49 -5.68 9.32
C ASP A 188 1.81 -5.29 10.01
N LEU A 189 1.77 -4.33 10.93
CA LEU A 189 2.95 -3.87 11.69
C LEU A 189 3.78 -5.01 12.31
N VAL A 190 3.12 -6.05 12.82
CA VAL A 190 3.80 -7.20 13.47
C VAL A 190 4.52 -8.09 12.44
N ASN A 191 3.95 -8.21 11.24
CA ASN A 191 4.46 -9.08 10.19
C ASN A 191 5.32 -8.34 9.15
N ALA A 192 5.35 -7.01 9.19
CA ALA A 192 5.99 -6.18 8.16
C ALA A 192 7.44 -6.57 7.89
N ARG A 193 8.22 -6.87 8.93
CA ARG A 193 9.60 -7.34 8.78
C ARG A 193 9.69 -8.69 8.07
N PHE A 194 8.86 -9.65 8.46
CA PHE A 194 8.84 -10.97 7.84
C PHE A 194 8.40 -10.90 6.38
N THR A 195 7.39 -10.09 6.08
CA THR A 195 6.95 -9.85 4.71
C THR A 195 8.05 -9.18 3.90
N PHE A 196 8.74 -8.18 4.46
CA PHE A 196 9.86 -7.52 3.80
C PHE A 196 11.01 -8.49 3.49
N GLU A 197 11.40 -9.31 4.46
CA GLU A 197 12.46 -10.31 4.29
C GLU A 197 12.09 -11.32 3.20
N ALA A 198 10.86 -11.85 3.22
CA ALA A 198 10.36 -12.75 2.19
C ALA A 198 10.33 -12.09 0.80
N LEU A 199 9.98 -10.81 0.74
CA LEU A 199 10.00 -10.00 -0.48
C LEU A 199 11.40 -9.52 -0.86
N THR A 200 12.47 -9.73 -0.10
CA THR A 200 13.79 -9.14 -0.44
C THR A 200 14.97 -10.07 -0.28
N THR A 201 14.72 -11.35 -0.02
CA THR A 201 15.74 -12.38 0.20
C THR A 201 16.78 -12.42 -0.92
N THR A 202 16.36 -12.27 -2.18
CA THR A 202 17.25 -12.31 -3.35
C THR A 202 17.74 -10.93 -3.82
N THR A 203 17.35 -9.85 -3.14
CA THR A 203 17.64 -8.46 -3.55
C THR A 203 18.38 -7.67 -2.47
N ALA A 204 19.16 -8.36 -1.64
CA ALA A 204 19.99 -7.76 -0.60
C ALA A 204 19.19 -6.80 0.32
N SER A 205 18.00 -7.22 0.75
CA SER A 205 17.17 -6.43 1.66
C SER A 205 16.76 -5.06 1.10
N ARG A 206 16.63 -4.95 -0.23
CA ARG A 206 16.07 -3.77 -0.92
C ARG A 206 14.85 -4.18 -1.71
N LEU A 207 13.72 -3.51 -1.46
CA LEU A 207 12.47 -3.76 -2.16
C LEU A 207 12.40 -2.95 -3.46
N HIS A 208 12.16 -3.64 -4.56
CA HIS A 208 12.01 -3.04 -5.89
C HIS A 208 10.53 -2.89 -6.27
N TYR A 209 10.21 -1.85 -7.05
CA TYR A 209 8.83 -1.56 -7.44
C TYR A 209 8.11 -2.74 -8.14
N PRO A 210 8.72 -3.44 -9.13
CA PRO A 210 8.07 -4.57 -9.77
C PRO A 210 7.67 -5.70 -8.80
N ALA A 211 8.48 -5.93 -7.76
CA ALA A 211 8.17 -6.93 -6.74
C ALA A 211 6.99 -6.51 -5.86
N TYR A 212 6.98 -5.23 -5.44
CA TYR A 212 5.88 -4.66 -4.67
C TYR A 212 4.55 -4.64 -5.44
N ASP A 213 4.58 -4.20 -6.70
CA ASP A 213 3.41 -4.19 -7.58
C ASP A 213 2.85 -5.60 -7.82
N ARG A 214 3.73 -6.57 -8.12
CA ARG A 214 3.33 -7.98 -8.28
C ARG A 214 2.72 -8.54 -6.99
N PHE A 215 3.32 -8.24 -5.84
CA PHE A 215 2.84 -8.67 -4.54
C PHE A 215 1.41 -8.18 -4.27
N LEU A 216 1.14 -6.87 -4.44
CA LEU A 216 -0.21 -6.33 -4.27
C LEU A 216 -1.23 -6.95 -5.23
N LYS A 217 -0.83 -7.16 -6.50
CA LYS A 217 -1.70 -7.79 -7.52
C LYS A 217 -2.03 -9.24 -7.21
N GLU A 218 -1.06 -10.03 -6.75
CA GLU A 218 -1.32 -11.41 -6.34
C GLU A 218 -2.16 -11.47 -5.05
N MET A 219 -2.03 -10.51 -4.13
CA MET A 219 -2.93 -10.41 -2.98
C MET A 219 -4.38 -10.12 -3.39
N ASP A 220 -4.62 -9.14 -4.26
CA ASP A 220 -5.96 -8.83 -4.78
C ASP A 220 -6.57 -10.02 -5.55
N LYS A 221 -5.77 -10.71 -6.35
CA LYS A 221 -6.18 -11.92 -7.08
C LYS A 221 -6.53 -13.06 -6.12
N SER A 222 -5.72 -13.31 -5.10
CA SER A 222 -6.01 -14.30 -4.05
C SER A 222 -7.28 -13.95 -3.28
N PHE A 223 -7.47 -12.68 -2.91
CA PHE A 223 -8.68 -12.21 -2.25
C PHE A 223 -9.94 -12.42 -3.10
N LYS A 224 -9.90 -12.02 -4.38
CA LYS A 224 -10.99 -12.29 -5.35
C LYS A 224 -11.25 -13.78 -5.50
N SER A 225 -10.21 -14.62 -5.50
CA SER A 225 -10.37 -16.07 -5.55
C SER A 225 -11.09 -16.61 -4.32
N LEU A 226 -10.76 -16.12 -3.12
CA LEU A 226 -11.40 -16.52 -1.86
C LEU A 226 -12.87 -16.08 -1.79
N GLN A 227 -13.20 -14.88 -2.29
CA GLN A 227 -14.58 -14.38 -2.34
C GLN A 227 -15.50 -15.23 -3.23
N ASN A 228 -14.95 -15.87 -4.27
CA ASN A 228 -15.72 -16.70 -5.19
C ASN A 228 -15.91 -18.15 -4.69
N LEU A 229 -15.39 -18.49 -3.49
CA LEU A 229 -15.54 -19.82 -2.94
C LEU A 229 -16.97 -20.07 -2.46
N PRO A 230 -17.51 -21.29 -2.69
CA PRO A 230 -18.84 -21.64 -2.21
C PRO A 230 -18.86 -21.77 -0.69
N THR A 231 -20.00 -21.44 -0.08
CA THR A 231 -20.23 -21.74 1.33
C THR A 231 -20.24 -23.26 1.56
N PRO A 232 -19.82 -23.74 2.74
CA PRO A 232 -19.93 -25.15 3.10
C PRO A 232 -21.38 -25.63 3.01
N THR A 233 -21.56 -26.86 2.55
CA THR A 233 -22.86 -27.50 2.33
C THR A 233 -23.69 -27.50 3.61
N GLY A 234 -24.88 -26.90 3.57
CA GLY A 234 -25.79 -26.86 4.71
C GLY A 234 -25.43 -25.85 5.81
N ILE A 235 -24.47 -24.95 5.57
CA ILE A 235 -24.10 -23.88 6.50
C ILE A 235 -24.45 -22.52 5.93
N ASP A 236 -25.28 -21.79 6.67
CA ASP A 236 -25.50 -20.37 6.47
C ASP A 236 -24.53 -19.59 7.35
N PHE A 237 -23.70 -18.75 6.74
CA PHE A 237 -22.75 -17.90 7.44
C PHE A 237 -23.46 -16.78 8.20
N ALA A 238 -22.87 -16.36 9.32
CA ALA A 238 -23.22 -15.09 9.94
C ALA A 238 -22.89 -13.91 9.00
N GLU A 239 -23.53 -12.75 9.20
CA GLU A 239 -23.36 -11.57 8.35
C GLU A 239 -21.89 -11.10 8.19
N ASP A 240 -21.07 -11.35 9.21
CA ASP A 240 -19.65 -11.01 9.30
C ASP A 240 -18.72 -12.24 9.22
N GLU A 241 -19.22 -13.40 8.79
CA GLU A 241 -18.43 -14.61 8.58
C GLU A 241 -18.02 -14.75 7.12
N PHE A 242 -16.72 -14.92 6.88
CA PHE A 242 -16.15 -15.07 5.54
C PHE A 242 -15.00 -16.08 5.53
N ILE A 243 -14.76 -16.64 4.34
CA ILE A 243 -13.76 -17.70 4.14
C ILE A 243 -12.37 -17.07 4.10
N LEU A 244 -11.48 -17.60 4.93
CA LEU A 244 -10.05 -17.29 4.95
C LEU A 244 -9.26 -18.26 4.08
N HIS A 245 -9.65 -19.53 4.06
CA HIS A 245 -8.99 -20.57 3.26
C HIS A 245 -9.90 -21.78 3.03
N MET A 246 -9.67 -22.51 1.94
CA MET A 246 -10.35 -23.77 1.65
C MET A 246 -9.38 -24.79 1.06
N GLU A 247 -9.30 -25.97 1.68
CA GLU A 247 -8.39 -27.05 1.31
C GLU A 247 -9.17 -28.35 1.08
N GLY A 248 -8.75 -29.22 0.16
CA GLY A 248 -9.47 -30.46 -0.20
C GLY A 248 -10.43 -30.31 -1.39
N THR A 249 -10.23 -29.28 -2.21
CA THR A 249 -10.86 -29.12 -3.53
C THR A 249 -10.10 -29.87 -4.63
N ALA A 250 -10.65 -29.94 -5.84
CA ALA A 250 -9.98 -30.59 -6.97
C ALA A 250 -8.61 -29.97 -7.33
N GLY A 251 -8.37 -28.71 -6.95
CA GLY A 251 -7.12 -27.98 -7.21
C GLY A 251 -6.18 -27.88 -6.01
N THR A 252 -6.51 -28.48 -4.85
CA THR A 252 -5.71 -28.38 -3.62
C THR A 252 -5.40 -29.77 -3.05
N GLN A 253 -4.60 -29.83 -1.98
CA GLN A 253 -4.22 -31.09 -1.37
C GLN A 253 -5.45 -31.74 -0.72
N ARG A 254 -5.56 -33.07 -0.80
CA ARG A 254 -6.69 -33.79 -0.19
C ARG A 254 -6.62 -33.69 1.32
N VAL A 255 -7.75 -33.38 1.95
CA VAL A 255 -7.91 -33.42 3.41
C VAL A 255 -8.56 -34.74 3.79
N VAL A 256 -8.03 -35.42 4.81
CA VAL A 256 -8.60 -36.66 5.33
C VAL A 256 -8.79 -36.51 6.84
N ARG A 257 -10.03 -36.73 7.30
CA ARG A 257 -10.35 -36.81 8.72
C ARG A 257 -10.21 -38.26 9.18
N HIS A 258 -9.39 -38.49 10.20
CA HIS A 258 -9.20 -39.80 10.80
C HIS A 258 -9.81 -39.86 12.21
N ILE A 259 -10.64 -40.86 12.48
CA ILE A 259 -11.23 -41.12 13.80
C ILE A 259 -11.16 -42.62 14.07
N GLY A 260 -10.42 -43.02 15.10
CA GLY A 260 -10.27 -44.44 15.44
C GLY A 260 -9.57 -45.20 14.30
N THR A 261 -10.31 -46.05 13.59
CA THR A 261 -9.83 -46.78 12.39
C THR A 261 -10.45 -46.27 11.09
N SER A 262 -11.32 -45.27 11.18
CA SER A 262 -12.11 -44.77 10.05
C SER A 262 -11.49 -43.51 9.47
N SER A 263 -11.47 -43.42 8.15
CA SER A 263 -10.92 -42.28 7.39
C SER A 263 -11.97 -41.73 6.43
N TRP A 264 -12.18 -40.43 6.47
CA TRP A 264 -13.14 -39.72 5.63
C TRP A 264 -12.38 -38.68 4.80
N PRO A 265 -12.23 -38.87 3.48
CA PRO A 265 -11.74 -37.80 2.62
C PRO A 265 -12.77 -36.68 2.59
N GLY A 266 -12.29 -35.44 2.43
CA GLY A 266 -13.18 -34.30 2.44
C GLY A 266 -12.48 -32.98 2.16
N ARG A 267 -13.21 -31.91 2.47
CA ARG A 267 -12.81 -30.53 2.32
C ARG A 267 -12.89 -29.81 3.65
N LEU A 268 -11.94 -28.92 3.88
CA LEU A 268 -11.83 -28.10 5.07
C LEU A 268 -11.98 -26.63 4.67
N THR A 269 -12.87 -25.91 5.36
CA THR A 269 -13.10 -24.48 5.15
C THR A 269 -12.82 -23.74 6.44
N LEU A 270 -11.81 -22.87 6.41
CA LEU A 270 -11.46 -21.98 7.51
C LEU A 270 -12.14 -20.64 7.31
N THR A 271 -12.88 -20.17 8.31
CA THR A 271 -13.45 -18.83 8.36
C THR A 271 -12.81 -18.01 9.49
N ASN A 272 -13.13 -16.73 9.55
CA ASN A 272 -12.75 -15.87 10.67
C ASN A 272 -13.42 -16.27 12.00
N LYS A 273 -14.36 -17.23 12.02
CA LYS A 273 -15.10 -17.64 13.23
C LYS A 273 -15.03 -19.12 13.55
N ALA A 274 -14.77 -19.96 12.56
CA ALA A 274 -14.95 -21.39 12.67
C ALA A 274 -14.09 -22.14 11.65
N LEU A 275 -13.96 -23.43 11.92
CA LEU A 275 -13.41 -24.39 10.98
C LEU A 275 -14.52 -25.38 10.64
N TYR A 276 -14.77 -25.62 9.36
CA TYR A 276 -15.79 -26.57 8.90
C TYR A 276 -15.14 -27.71 8.13
N PHE A 277 -15.66 -28.92 8.31
CA PHE A 277 -15.28 -30.08 7.52
C PHE A 277 -16.49 -30.66 6.79
N GLU A 278 -16.31 -30.98 5.52
CA GLU A 278 -17.28 -31.63 4.65
C GLU A 278 -16.70 -32.94 4.13
N ALA A 279 -17.31 -34.08 4.47
CA ALA A 279 -16.88 -35.36 3.91
C ALA A 279 -17.27 -35.45 2.43
N SER A 280 -16.42 -36.09 1.63
CA SER A 280 -16.73 -36.40 0.23
C SER A 280 -17.70 -37.58 0.17
N GLY A 281 -18.94 -37.31 -0.25
CA GLY A 281 -19.91 -38.35 -0.59
C GLY A 281 -19.70 -38.90 -2.00
N THR A 282 -20.59 -39.82 -2.41
CA THR A 282 -20.51 -40.51 -3.71
C THR A 282 -20.67 -39.59 -4.93
N ILE A 283 -21.40 -38.48 -4.78
CA ILE A 283 -21.74 -37.55 -5.88
C ILE A 283 -21.51 -36.09 -5.48
N SER A 284 -21.75 -35.74 -4.22
CA SER A 284 -21.55 -34.39 -3.66
C SER A 284 -20.89 -34.45 -2.29
N TYR A 285 -20.47 -33.31 -1.78
CA TYR A 285 -20.09 -33.18 -0.37
C TYR A 285 -21.30 -33.42 0.54
N GLU A 286 -21.04 -34.04 1.68
CA GLU A 286 -21.99 -34.17 2.77
C GLU A 286 -22.17 -32.82 3.50
N SER A 287 -23.20 -32.72 4.36
CA SER A 287 -23.41 -31.53 5.18
C SER A 287 -22.18 -31.25 6.03
N ALA A 288 -21.71 -30.00 5.99
CA ALA A 288 -20.58 -29.58 6.77
C ALA A 288 -20.92 -29.60 8.26
N PHE A 289 -19.93 -29.89 9.10
CA PHE A 289 -20.04 -29.68 10.54
C PHE A 289 -18.90 -28.78 11.03
N LYS A 290 -19.19 -28.02 12.09
CA LYS A 290 -18.22 -27.16 12.75
C LYS A 290 -17.26 -28.00 13.57
N VAL A 291 -15.97 -27.89 13.28
CA VAL A 291 -14.89 -28.52 14.04
C VAL A 291 -14.67 -27.69 15.31
N GLY A 292 -14.87 -28.32 16.47
CA GLY A 292 -14.63 -27.68 17.76
C GLY A 292 -13.14 -27.39 17.95
N THR A 293 -12.79 -26.13 18.24
CA THR A 293 -11.42 -25.70 18.58
C THR A 293 -11.14 -25.79 20.07
N SER A 294 -12.15 -26.06 20.91
CA SER A 294 -12.00 -26.42 22.31
C SER A 294 -11.84 -27.93 22.43
N GLY A 295 -10.70 -28.38 22.96
CA GLY A 295 -10.49 -29.77 23.36
C GLY A 295 -11.42 -30.14 24.52
N SER A 296 -12.65 -30.50 24.21
CA SER A 296 -13.53 -31.22 25.11
C SER A 296 -14.63 -31.92 24.32
N GLY A 297 -14.61 -33.25 24.36
CA GLY A 297 -15.71 -34.08 23.92
C GLY A 297 -15.39 -34.94 22.69
N VAL A 298 -14.69 -36.04 22.93
CA VAL A 298 -15.00 -37.28 22.21
C VAL A 298 -16.52 -37.47 22.32
N PRO A 299 -17.29 -37.47 21.22
CA PRO A 299 -18.64 -38.03 21.28
C PRO A 299 -18.43 -39.52 21.48
N GLY A 300 -18.67 -39.97 22.71
CA GLY A 300 -18.76 -41.39 23.00
C GLY A 300 -19.80 -42.02 22.09
N ASP A 301 -19.51 -43.26 21.71
CA ASP A 301 -20.48 -44.22 21.23
C ASP A 301 -21.80 -44.05 22.00
N ASP A 302 -22.85 -43.64 21.28
CA ASP A 302 -24.25 -44.02 21.52
C ASP A 302 -25.16 -43.15 20.64
N GLN A 303 -25.37 -43.62 19.41
CA GLN A 303 -26.70 -43.75 18.80
C GLN A 303 -26.60 -44.53 17.49
N LEU A 304 -26.39 -45.84 17.63
CA LEU A 304 -27.18 -46.80 16.86
C LEU A 304 -28.60 -46.74 17.44
N ASN A 305 -29.56 -46.24 16.67
CA ASN A 305 -30.92 -46.80 16.61
C ASN A 305 -31.75 -46.10 15.52
N GLU A 306 -32.01 -46.88 14.46
CA GLU A 306 -33.28 -47.03 13.72
C GLU A 306 -34.14 -45.78 13.44
N ALA A 307 -34.15 -45.33 12.17
CA ALA A 307 -35.24 -45.56 11.21
C ALA A 307 -34.80 -45.16 9.79
#